data_AF-A0A7I4YLC4-F1
#
_entry.id   AF-A0A7I4YLC4-F1
#
_cell.length_a   1.000
_cell.length_b   1.000
_cell.length_c   1.000
_cell.angle_alpha   90.00
_cell.angle_beta   90.00
_cell.angle_gamma   90.00
#
_symmetry.space_group_name_H-M   'P 1'
#
loop_
_entity.id
_entity.type
_entity.pdbx_description
1 polymer ?
#
loop_
_entity_poly.entity_id
_entity_poly.type
_entity_poly.pdbx_seq_one_letter_code
_entity_poly.pdbx_strand_id
1 'polypeptide(L)'
;MADVLGKLSALVDRLKSGSTTPESDMMLDTIPKDLLEEILSDSGGTLAEFQDVAVDFLKYLLPSCSKDTLEDYSSLTPLLLQRLRTSEEMDSLDDIAACILSLSMVNSHDQAEYLHDTVDVLSSYCINNSRYFPFTRILQRLTDCIVVLRPSCSNYDLVCSNHTWPADTRTLIERALKTKTELITDDTRVLIFHLVKEVVESLGVKWFAPNVPLLLLLVYLVVVQVRMCLDKPDNVDPQILSVCYHILEMGIQCVEESSLLDDAAATRIATAVREAAFYSVDYWVKAVEQEEHLSEHVELVLYRFVSCLLAIGGAEILPVPLMRECSPLMLQVFQREIVNGNYSTAHLLLPNLNVLPKLSKNVITLLVEVVIAQYPDGEWKSTLEEVVSTLESLNGRVDYYNAETLTEARAKLMKAMPDCELSSMLANL
;
A
#
# COMPACT_ATOMS: atom_id res chain seq x y z
N MET A 1 20.27 28.24 -30.90
CA MET A 1 19.77 28.36 -29.51
C MET A 1 18.31 28.84 -29.50
N ALA A 2 17.99 30.09 -29.87
CA ALA A 2 16.60 30.57 -29.93
C ALA A 2 15.66 29.73 -30.83
N ASP A 3 16.15 29.23 -31.98
CA ASP A 3 15.38 28.34 -32.87
C ASP A 3 15.15 26.93 -32.29
N VAL A 4 16.05 26.43 -31.45
CA VAL A 4 15.91 25.13 -30.77
C VAL A 4 14.93 25.25 -29.60
N LEU A 5 15.01 26.36 -28.87
CA LEU A 5 14.14 26.67 -27.72
C LEU A 5 12.69 27.00 -28.15
N GLY A 6 12.50 27.66 -29.30
CA GLY A 6 11.19 27.85 -29.91
C GLY A 6 10.54 26.55 -30.41
N LYS A 7 11.36 25.59 -30.88
CA LYS A 7 10.89 24.24 -31.25
C LYS A 7 10.53 23.39 -30.04
N LEU A 8 11.27 23.52 -28.94
CA LEU A 8 10.99 22.91 -27.64
C LEU A 8 9.62 23.31 -27.10
N SER A 9 9.31 24.60 -27.07
CA SER A 9 8.00 25.11 -26.62
C SER A 9 6.83 24.57 -27.46
N ALA A 10 6.98 24.54 -28.80
CA ALA A 10 5.97 23.97 -29.69
C ALA A 10 5.84 22.43 -29.57
N LEU A 11 6.88 21.74 -29.12
CA LEU A 11 6.87 20.30 -28.89
C LEU A 11 6.16 19.95 -27.58
N VAL A 12 6.36 20.73 -26.51
CA VAL A 12 5.68 20.59 -25.22
C VAL A 12 4.15 20.64 -25.40
N ASP A 13 3.65 21.54 -26.24
CA ASP A 13 2.21 21.62 -26.52
C ASP A 13 1.65 20.43 -27.30
N ARG A 14 2.49 19.70 -28.06
CA ARG A 14 2.11 18.44 -28.71
C ARG A 14 2.18 17.25 -27.76
N LEU A 15 3.12 17.25 -26.82
CA LEU A 15 3.35 16.16 -25.85
C LEU A 15 2.22 16.02 -24.81
N LYS A 16 1.48 17.10 -24.53
CA LYS A 16 0.27 17.06 -23.69
C LYS A 16 -0.83 16.11 -24.20
N SER A 17 -0.73 15.60 -25.43
CA SER A 17 -1.67 14.64 -26.02
C SER A 17 -1.29 13.15 -25.84
N GLY A 18 -0.19 12.86 -25.14
CA GLY A 18 0.33 11.51 -24.90
C GLY A 18 1.26 11.03 -26.02
N SER A 19 2.36 10.39 -25.65
CA SER A 19 3.36 9.80 -26.56
C SER A 19 3.65 8.35 -26.18
N THR A 20 4.05 7.54 -27.17
CA THR A 20 4.53 6.17 -26.90
C THR A 20 6.00 6.18 -26.44
N THR A 21 6.43 5.16 -25.70
CA THR A 21 7.82 5.07 -25.21
C THR A 21 8.89 5.27 -26.29
N PRO A 22 8.81 4.65 -27.48
CA PRO A 22 9.80 4.89 -28.54
C PRO A 22 9.81 6.32 -29.06
N GLU A 23 8.66 7.01 -29.06
CA GLU A 23 8.57 8.41 -29.46
C GLU A 23 9.17 9.33 -28.39
N SER A 24 8.97 9.02 -27.10
CA SER A 24 9.57 9.77 -26.00
C SER A 24 11.08 9.64 -25.96
N ASP A 25 11.62 8.42 -26.11
CA ASP A 25 13.06 8.17 -26.18
C ASP A 25 13.69 8.94 -27.35
N MET A 26 13.10 8.81 -28.54
CA MET A 26 13.56 9.55 -29.72
C MET A 26 13.52 11.06 -29.51
N MET A 27 12.46 11.59 -28.92
CA MET A 27 12.34 13.03 -28.67
C MET A 27 13.36 13.53 -27.65
N LEU A 28 13.61 12.78 -26.59
CA LEU A 28 14.61 13.14 -25.60
C LEU A 28 16.03 13.11 -26.22
N ASP A 29 16.35 12.08 -27.00
CA ASP A 29 17.63 11.92 -27.69
C ASP A 29 17.90 12.98 -28.77
N THR A 30 16.87 13.69 -29.27
CA THR A 30 17.10 14.83 -30.17
C THR A 30 17.73 16.04 -29.48
N ILE A 31 17.71 16.08 -28.16
CA ILE A 31 18.27 17.18 -27.37
C ILE A 31 19.61 16.73 -26.78
N PRO A 32 20.72 17.44 -27.08
CA PRO A 32 21.99 17.12 -26.46
C PRO A 32 21.88 17.22 -24.94
N LYS A 33 22.22 16.13 -24.25
CA LYS A 33 22.25 16.08 -22.79
C LYS A 33 23.08 17.22 -22.17
N ASP A 34 24.24 17.51 -22.75
CA ASP A 34 25.13 18.62 -22.33
C ASP A 34 24.40 19.98 -22.34
N LEU A 35 23.46 20.19 -23.27
CA LEU A 35 22.67 21.43 -23.33
C LEU A 35 21.67 21.50 -22.17
N LEU A 36 21.04 20.38 -21.80
CA LEU A 36 20.15 20.33 -20.63
C LEU A 36 20.94 20.54 -19.33
N GLU A 37 22.14 19.98 -19.22
CA GLU A 37 23.05 20.21 -18.09
C GLU A 37 23.47 21.69 -18.00
N GLU A 38 23.81 22.32 -19.13
CA GLU A 38 24.17 23.74 -19.19
C GLU A 38 22.99 24.65 -18.79
N ILE A 39 21.77 24.37 -19.28
CA ILE A 39 20.57 25.13 -18.90
C ILE A 39 20.28 24.98 -17.41
N LEU A 40 20.24 23.74 -16.89
CA LEU A 40 19.88 23.47 -15.49
C LEU A 40 20.94 23.96 -14.48
N SER A 41 22.20 24.11 -14.89
CA SER A 41 23.27 24.63 -14.03
C SER A 41 23.39 26.16 -14.03
N ASP A 42 22.78 26.87 -14.99
CA ASP A 42 22.93 28.33 -15.14
C ASP A 42 22.17 29.13 -14.07
N SER A 43 22.84 29.38 -12.94
CA SER A 43 22.28 30.11 -11.80
C SER A 43 22.30 31.63 -12.02
N GLY A 44 21.34 32.13 -12.81
CA GLY A 44 21.14 33.57 -13.04
C GLY A 44 21.91 34.17 -14.23
N GLY A 45 22.44 33.33 -15.13
CA GLY A 45 22.96 33.75 -16.43
C GLY A 45 21.89 33.86 -17.50
N THR A 46 22.33 33.86 -18.77
CA THR A 46 21.46 34.08 -19.94
C THR A 46 20.52 32.92 -20.26
N LEU A 47 20.77 31.74 -19.71
CA LEU A 47 19.96 30.54 -19.93
C LEU A 47 18.98 30.26 -18.78
N ALA A 48 19.07 31.00 -17.68
CA ALA A 48 18.20 30.84 -16.51
C ALA A 48 16.70 30.93 -16.88
N GLU A 49 16.35 31.79 -17.85
CA GLU A 49 14.96 31.94 -18.33
C GLU A 49 14.40 30.69 -19.03
N PHE A 50 15.27 29.76 -19.47
CA PHE A 50 14.86 28.51 -20.14
C PHE A 50 14.79 27.31 -19.20
N GLN A 51 15.12 27.48 -17.93
CA GLN A 51 15.13 26.37 -16.98
C GLN A 51 13.73 25.79 -16.74
N ASP A 52 12.70 26.64 -16.63
CA ASP A 52 11.32 26.17 -16.49
C ASP A 52 10.87 25.40 -17.74
N VAL A 53 11.25 25.86 -18.93
CA VAL A 53 10.96 25.16 -20.20
C VAL A 53 11.66 23.80 -20.25
N ALA A 54 12.90 23.71 -19.76
CA ALA A 54 13.63 22.45 -19.68
C ALA A 54 12.97 21.48 -18.70
N VAL A 55 12.56 21.95 -17.52
CA VAL A 55 11.84 21.13 -16.53
C VAL A 55 10.50 20.67 -17.07
N ASP A 56 9.70 21.55 -17.69
CA ASP A 56 8.44 21.19 -18.33
C ASP A 56 8.64 20.09 -19.37
N PHE A 57 9.63 20.26 -20.25
CA PHE A 57 9.96 19.28 -21.27
C PHE A 57 10.32 17.91 -20.67
N LEU A 58 11.19 17.90 -19.66
CA LEU A 58 11.59 16.68 -18.96
C LEU A 58 10.40 16.01 -18.25
N LYS A 59 9.55 16.80 -17.58
CA LYS A 59 8.36 16.31 -16.88
C LYS A 59 7.43 15.52 -17.79
N TYR A 60 7.25 15.94 -19.05
CA TYR A 60 6.37 15.25 -19.98
C TYR A 60 7.01 14.01 -20.61
N LEU A 61 8.33 14.01 -20.85
CA LEU A 61 9.00 12.92 -21.57
C LEU A 61 9.47 11.80 -20.66
N LEU A 62 10.14 12.13 -19.55
CA LEU A 62 10.79 11.16 -18.68
C LEU A 62 9.87 10.02 -18.22
N PRO A 63 8.59 10.27 -17.82
CA PRO A 63 7.71 9.18 -17.36
C PRO A 63 7.44 8.09 -18.41
N SER A 64 7.60 8.42 -19.69
CA SER A 64 7.34 7.50 -20.80
C SER A 64 8.61 6.89 -21.38
N CYS A 65 9.80 7.32 -20.95
CA CYS A 65 11.07 6.87 -21.50
C CYS A 65 11.43 5.44 -21.06
N SER A 66 12.25 4.75 -21.84
CA SER A 66 12.82 3.47 -21.49
C SER A 66 13.87 3.59 -20.38
N LYS A 67 14.18 2.48 -19.70
CA LYS A 67 15.17 2.46 -18.62
C LYS A 67 16.56 2.89 -19.09
N ASP A 68 16.96 2.45 -20.27
CA ASP A 68 18.27 2.78 -20.87
C ASP A 68 18.38 4.30 -21.07
N THR A 69 17.33 4.93 -21.60
CA THR A 69 17.28 6.39 -21.73
C THR A 69 17.29 7.08 -20.36
N LEU A 70 16.53 6.61 -19.37
CA LEU A 70 16.56 7.21 -18.03
C LEU A 70 17.96 7.11 -17.38
N GLU A 71 18.67 6.01 -17.58
CA GLU A 71 20.07 5.83 -17.14
C GLU A 71 21.00 6.87 -17.76
N ASP A 72 20.88 7.09 -19.07
CA ASP A 72 21.69 8.06 -19.80
C ASP A 72 21.49 9.49 -19.29
N TYR A 73 20.30 9.83 -18.80
CA TYR A 73 19.97 11.17 -18.28
C TYR A 73 20.06 11.28 -16.74
N SER A 74 20.52 10.24 -16.05
CA SER A 74 20.61 10.20 -14.58
C SER A 74 21.52 11.27 -13.95
N SER A 75 22.47 11.84 -14.70
CA SER A 75 23.31 12.96 -14.23
C SER A 75 22.56 14.29 -14.12
N LEU A 76 21.34 14.39 -14.64
CA LEU A 76 20.48 15.57 -14.46
C LEU A 76 19.94 15.67 -13.02
N THR A 77 19.80 14.54 -12.31
CA THR A 77 19.22 14.49 -10.96
C THR A 77 19.84 15.48 -9.97
N PRO A 78 21.18 15.56 -9.79
CA PRO A 78 21.79 16.53 -8.87
C PRO A 78 21.49 18.00 -9.25
N LEU A 79 21.40 18.33 -10.55
CA LEU A 79 21.09 19.68 -11.02
C LEU A 79 19.62 20.03 -10.73
N LEU A 80 18.71 19.09 -10.98
CA LEU A 80 17.29 19.23 -10.64
C LEU A 80 17.11 19.40 -9.14
N LEU A 81 17.81 18.62 -8.31
CA LEU A 81 17.74 18.74 -6.86
C LEU A 81 18.26 20.10 -6.36
N GLN A 82 19.36 20.60 -6.93
CA GLN A 82 19.86 21.94 -6.61
C GLN A 82 18.80 22.99 -6.92
N ARG A 83 18.12 22.90 -8.07
CA ARG A 83 17.01 23.79 -8.43
C ARG A 83 15.85 23.66 -7.45
N LEU A 84 15.43 22.43 -7.12
CA LEU A 84 14.35 22.14 -6.19
C LEU A 84 14.56 22.85 -4.84
N ARG A 85 15.79 22.77 -4.30
CA ARG A 85 16.18 23.41 -3.02
C ARG A 85 16.04 24.93 -3.02
N THR A 86 16.08 25.56 -4.19
CA THR A 86 15.96 27.02 -4.35
C THR A 86 14.56 27.48 -4.77
N SER A 87 13.66 26.55 -5.11
CA SER A 87 12.31 26.89 -5.58
C SER A 87 11.39 27.22 -4.42
N GLU A 88 10.70 28.37 -4.50
CA GLU A 88 9.67 28.77 -3.55
C GLU A 88 8.24 28.52 -4.07
N GLU A 89 8.11 28.32 -5.38
CA GLU A 89 6.82 28.13 -6.05
C GLU A 89 6.39 26.67 -6.03
N MET A 90 5.13 26.44 -5.67
CA MET A 90 4.56 25.09 -5.51
C MET A 90 4.54 24.29 -6.83
N ASP A 91 4.19 24.94 -7.95
CA ASP A 91 4.12 24.25 -9.25
C ASP A 91 5.53 23.83 -9.71
N SER A 92 6.50 24.74 -9.63
CA SER A 92 7.92 24.42 -9.90
C SER A 92 8.44 23.29 -9.00
N LEU A 93 8.10 23.27 -7.72
CA LEU A 93 8.48 22.17 -6.82
C LEU A 93 7.91 20.81 -7.26
N ASP A 94 6.62 20.75 -7.63
CA ASP A 94 6.02 19.52 -8.15
C ASP A 94 6.67 19.08 -9.47
N ASP A 95 6.90 20.02 -10.39
CA ASP A 95 7.44 19.74 -11.72
C ASP A 95 8.86 19.19 -11.66
N ILE A 96 9.73 19.82 -10.85
CA ILE A 96 11.11 19.37 -10.65
C ILE A 96 11.13 18.02 -9.94
N ALA A 97 10.33 17.84 -8.89
CA ALA A 97 10.26 16.57 -8.17
C ALA A 97 9.72 15.43 -9.05
N ALA A 98 8.79 15.71 -9.97
CA ALA A 98 8.32 14.73 -10.95
C ALA A 98 9.43 14.24 -11.89
N CYS A 99 10.31 15.15 -12.32
CA CYS A 99 11.48 14.81 -13.12
C CYS A 99 12.45 13.91 -12.34
N ILE A 100 12.78 14.30 -11.11
CA ILE A 100 13.66 13.52 -10.23
C ILE A 100 13.08 12.13 -10.00
N LEU A 101 11.80 12.03 -9.63
CA LEU A 101 11.11 10.76 -9.42
C LEU A 101 11.23 9.83 -10.63
N SER A 102 11.03 10.37 -11.84
CA SER A 102 11.12 9.59 -13.08
C SER A 102 12.53 9.04 -13.31
N LEU A 103 13.57 9.84 -13.06
CA LEU A 103 14.97 9.41 -13.15
C LEU A 103 15.34 8.39 -12.06
N SER A 104 14.74 8.49 -10.88
CA SER A 104 14.99 7.58 -9.75
C SER A 104 14.38 6.18 -9.93
N MET A 105 13.53 5.97 -10.94
CA MET A 105 12.96 4.64 -11.26
C MET A 105 14.03 3.64 -11.74
N VAL A 106 15.21 4.13 -12.10
CA VAL A 106 16.39 3.31 -12.36
C VAL A 106 17.11 3.07 -11.02
N ASN A 107 16.81 1.92 -10.40
CA ASN A 107 17.27 1.51 -9.07
C ASN A 107 18.82 1.48 -8.92
N SER A 108 19.43 2.64 -8.71
CA SER A 108 20.83 2.80 -8.32
C SER A 108 20.90 3.49 -6.95
N HIS A 109 21.94 3.16 -6.17
CA HIS A 109 22.10 3.66 -4.80
C HIS A 109 22.15 5.20 -4.75
N ASP A 110 22.82 5.83 -5.71
CA ASP A 110 22.96 7.30 -5.76
C ASP A 110 21.61 7.99 -6.03
N GLN A 111 20.73 7.36 -6.82
CA GLN A 111 19.40 7.91 -7.10
C GLN A 111 18.46 7.84 -5.89
N ALA A 112 18.63 6.87 -5.00
CA ALA A 112 17.87 6.79 -3.76
C ALA A 112 18.21 7.95 -2.81
N GLU A 113 19.48 8.34 -2.72
CA GLU A 113 19.92 9.49 -1.91
C GLU A 113 19.29 10.79 -2.40
N TYR A 114 19.32 11.04 -3.71
CA TYR A 114 18.67 12.23 -4.28
C TYR A 114 17.16 12.25 -4.07
N LEU A 115 16.53 11.08 -4.06
CA LEU A 115 15.10 10.98 -3.79
C LEU A 115 14.80 11.21 -2.30
N HIS A 116 15.64 10.76 -1.37
CA HIS A 116 15.54 11.15 0.05
C HIS A 116 15.63 12.67 0.23
N ASP A 117 16.63 13.30 -0.39
CA ASP A 117 16.81 14.76 -0.38
C ASP A 117 15.60 15.50 -0.99
N THR A 118 14.97 14.92 -2.01
CA THR A 118 13.75 15.47 -2.63
C THR A 118 12.58 15.44 -1.64
N VAL A 119 12.38 14.32 -0.94
CA VAL A 119 11.33 14.17 0.08
C VAL A 119 11.59 15.11 1.27
N ASP A 120 12.85 15.33 1.67
CA ASP A 120 13.21 16.35 2.67
C ASP A 120 12.73 17.74 2.25
N VAL A 121 13.03 18.17 1.03
CA VAL A 121 12.62 19.49 0.52
C VAL A 121 11.10 19.64 0.48
N LEU A 122 10.38 18.65 -0.07
CA LEU A 122 8.92 18.69 -0.19
C LEU A 122 8.23 18.69 1.18
N SER A 123 8.66 17.84 2.10
CA SER A 123 8.08 17.75 3.45
C SER A 123 8.36 19.00 4.28
N SER A 124 9.58 19.53 4.24
CA SER A 124 9.95 20.81 4.84
C SER A 124 9.15 21.98 4.26
N TYR A 125 8.91 22.00 2.94
CA TYR A 125 8.07 23.02 2.29
C TYR A 125 6.66 23.04 2.89
N CYS A 126 6.01 21.87 3.02
CA CYS A 126 4.67 21.75 3.59
C CYS A 126 4.60 22.26 5.05
N ILE A 127 5.66 22.04 5.84
CA ILE A 127 5.74 22.52 7.23
C ILE A 127 5.88 24.03 7.30
N ASN A 128 6.78 24.59 6.50
CA ASN A 128 7.15 26.00 6.54
C ASN A 128 6.06 26.89 5.92
N ASN A 129 5.29 26.35 4.97
CA ASN A 129 4.31 27.10 4.21
C ASN A 129 2.86 26.74 4.56
N SER A 130 2.59 26.25 5.78
CA SER A 130 1.29 25.71 6.24
C SER A 130 0.04 26.54 5.92
N ARG A 131 0.20 27.84 5.66
CA ARG A 131 -0.84 28.74 5.13
C ARG A 131 -1.46 28.31 3.78
N TYR A 132 -0.75 27.52 2.97
CA TYR A 132 -1.25 27.02 1.68
C TYR A 132 -1.77 25.58 1.74
N PHE A 133 -1.95 25.03 2.94
CA PHE A 133 -2.62 23.74 3.12
C PHE A 133 -4.00 23.76 2.42
N PRO A 134 -4.37 22.72 1.62
CA PRO A 134 -3.92 21.33 1.71
C PRO A 134 -2.77 20.86 0.79
N PHE A 135 -2.11 21.71 0.01
CA PHE A 135 -0.98 21.32 -0.87
C PHE A 135 -1.18 20.03 -1.70
N THR A 136 -2.38 19.77 -2.21
CA THR A 136 -2.75 18.44 -2.76
C THR A 136 -1.73 17.88 -3.76
N ARG A 137 -1.18 18.71 -4.66
CA ARG A 137 -0.15 18.28 -5.63
C ARG A 137 1.15 17.84 -4.95
N ILE A 138 1.65 18.63 -4.01
CA ILE A 138 2.88 18.32 -3.27
C ILE A 138 2.69 17.09 -2.39
N LEU A 139 1.52 16.93 -1.76
CA LEU A 139 1.21 15.73 -0.98
C LEU A 139 1.22 14.48 -1.87
N GLN A 140 0.58 14.54 -3.05
CA GLN A 140 0.62 13.43 -4.00
C GLN A 140 2.04 13.11 -4.43
N ARG A 141 2.81 14.12 -4.81
CA ARG A 141 4.22 13.95 -5.21
C ARG A 141 5.07 13.35 -4.09
N LEU A 142 4.87 13.82 -2.86
CA LEU A 142 5.55 13.31 -1.67
C LEU A 142 5.23 11.83 -1.45
N THR A 143 3.96 11.44 -1.57
CA THR A 143 3.52 10.05 -1.51
C THR A 143 4.18 9.21 -2.60
N ASP A 144 4.17 9.66 -3.86
CA ASP A 144 4.76 8.94 -5.00
C ASP A 144 6.28 8.72 -4.80
N CYS A 145 7.00 9.75 -4.31
CA CYS A 145 8.43 9.62 -4.00
C CYS A 145 8.70 8.61 -2.89
N ILE A 146 7.89 8.59 -1.83
CA ILE A 146 8.06 7.65 -0.71
C ILE A 146 7.81 6.20 -1.17
N VAL A 147 6.83 5.98 -2.05
CA VAL A 147 6.56 4.65 -2.64
C VAL A 147 7.81 4.11 -3.33
N VAL A 148 8.49 4.94 -4.12
CA VAL A 148 9.71 4.55 -4.84
C VAL A 148 10.91 4.38 -3.89
N LEU A 149 10.99 5.17 -2.81
CA LEU A 149 12.04 5.03 -1.79
C LEU A 149 11.93 3.78 -0.94
N ARG A 150 10.74 3.17 -0.83
CA ARG A 150 10.46 2.07 0.09
C ARG A 150 11.54 0.97 0.14
N PRO A 151 12.07 0.45 -0.98
CA PRO A 151 13.10 -0.58 -0.96
C PRO A 151 14.41 -0.14 -0.29
N SER A 152 14.70 1.17 -0.28
CA SER A 152 15.91 1.77 0.29
C SER A 152 15.77 2.12 1.77
N CYS A 153 14.55 2.10 2.32
CA CYS A 153 14.24 2.54 3.69
C CYS A 153 14.39 1.45 4.77
N SER A 154 15.09 0.35 4.48
CA SER A 154 15.15 -0.83 5.38
C SER A 154 15.68 -0.57 6.79
N ASN A 155 16.44 0.51 7.02
CA ASN A 155 16.98 0.89 8.32
C ASN A 155 16.45 2.25 8.78
N TYR A 156 15.42 2.21 9.63
CA TYR A 156 14.79 3.40 10.22
C TYR A 156 15.78 4.37 10.87
N ASP A 157 16.72 3.86 11.68
CA ASP A 157 17.63 4.71 12.45
C ASP A 157 18.63 5.43 11.53
N LEU A 158 19.08 4.76 10.46
CA LEU A 158 19.96 5.35 9.46
C LEU A 158 19.24 6.47 8.71
N VAL A 159 18.02 6.22 8.24
CA VAL A 159 17.21 7.22 7.52
C VAL A 159 16.95 8.44 8.40
N CYS A 160 16.54 8.25 9.66
CA CYS A 160 16.28 9.35 10.60
C CYS A 160 17.53 10.14 11.00
N SER A 161 18.72 9.53 10.89
CA SER A 161 19.98 10.21 11.21
C SER A 161 20.47 11.09 10.06
N ASN A 162 20.11 10.74 8.83
CA ASN A 162 20.61 11.41 7.62
C ASN A 162 19.59 12.37 7.00
N HIS A 163 18.29 12.16 7.22
CA HIS A 163 17.21 12.88 6.55
C HIS A 163 16.16 13.42 7.53
N THR A 164 15.49 14.51 7.16
CA THR A 164 14.49 15.18 8.01
C THR A 164 13.07 14.74 7.73
N TRP A 165 12.79 14.20 6.54
CA TRP A 165 11.46 13.84 6.08
C TRP A 165 10.70 12.91 7.02
N PRO A 166 11.31 11.97 7.78
CA PRO A 166 10.55 11.17 8.74
C PRO A 166 9.93 12.03 9.85
N ALA A 167 10.68 13.00 10.38
CA ALA A 167 10.18 13.92 11.39
C ALA A 167 9.22 14.95 10.79
N ASP A 168 9.51 15.41 9.57
CA ASP A 168 8.73 16.43 8.90
C ASP A 168 7.35 15.90 8.48
N THR A 169 7.29 14.73 7.85
CA THR A 169 6.02 14.05 7.53
C THR A 169 5.17 13.81 8.77
N ARG A 170 5.79 13.45 9.90
CA ARG A 170 5.08 13.27 11.18
C ARG A 170 4.41 14.57 11.64
N THR A 171 5.16 15.67 11.57
CA THR A 171 4.68 17.02 11.92
C THR A 171 3.58 17.48 10.97
N LEU A 172 3.73 17.24 9.68
CA LEU A 172 2.74 17.54 8.65
C LEU A 172 1.42 16.80 8.90
N ILE A 173 1.48 15.49 9.11
CA ILE A 173 0.32 14.65 9.37
C ILE A 173 -0.36 15.07 10.67
N GLU A 174 0.41 15.32 11.74
CA GLU A 174 -0.15 15.80 13.01
C GLU A 174 -0.92 17.11 12.84
N ARG A 175 -0.37 18.07 12.11
CA ARG A 175 -1.04 19.35 11.83
C ARG A 175 -2.29 19.16 10.97
N ALA A 176 -2.21 18.30 9.96
CA ALA A 176 -3.35 17.98 9.10
C ALA A 176 -4.50 17.37 9.92
N LEU A 177 -4.23 16.34 10.73
CA LEU A 177 -5.27 15.65 11.51
C LEU A 177 -5.86 16.52 12.64
N LYS A 178 -5.12 17.53 13.12
CA LYS A 178 -5.62 18.50 14.12
C LYS A 178 -6.34 19.71 13.50
N THR A 179 -6.29 19.86 12.19
CA THR A 179 -6.98 20.96 11.50
C THR A 179 -8.49 20.72 11.56
N LYS A 180 -9.27 21.79 11.69
CA LYS A 180 -10.73 21.71 11.77
C LYS A 180 -11.28 20.98 10.55
N THR A 181 -12.17 20.01 10.78
CA THR A 181 -12.75 19.16 9.74
C THR A 181 -13.45 19.93 8.62
N GLU A 182 -14.01 21.11 8.93
CA GLU A 182 -14.63 22.03 7.97
C GLU A 182 -13.64 22.57 6.90
N LEU A 183 -12.34 22.52 7.18
CA LEU A 183 -11.28 22.98 6.27
C LEU A 183 -10.62 21.83 5.49
N ILE A 184 -11.01 20.58 5.75
CA ILE A 184 -10.43 19.39 5.13
C ILE A 184 -11.51 18.66 4.34
N THR A 185 -11.34 18.64 3.01
CA THR A 185 -12.16 17.80 2.14
C THR A 185 -11.90 16.32 2.38
N ASP A 186 -12.87 15.47 2.08
CA ASP A 186 -12.68 14.02 2.21
C ASP A 186 -11.49 13.53 1.35
N ASP A 187 -11.32 14.05 0.14
CA ASP A 187 -10.17 13.75 -0.73
C ASP A 187 -8.82 14.08 -0.06
N THR A 188 -8.74 15.21 0.63
CA THR A 188 -7.52 15.61 1.36
C THR A 188 -7.26 14.65 2.52
N ARG A 189 -8.32 14.25 3.25
CA ARG A 189 -8.19 13.29 4.36
C ARG A 189 -7.69 11.94 3.87
N VAL A 190 -8.25 11.46 2.77
CA VAL A 190 -7.84 10.21 2.10
C VAL A 190 -6.39 10.29 1.67
N LEU A 191 -5.96 11.40 1.08
CA LEU A 191 -4.57 11.60 0.66
C LEU A 191 -3.60 11.57 1.86
N ILE A 192 -3.98 12.17 2.99
CA ILE A 192 -3.19 12.10 4.22
C ILE A 192 -3.10 10.66 4.75
N PHE A 193 -4.18 9.89 4.70
CA PHE A 193 -4.15 8.47 5.08
C PHE A 193 -3.28 7.63 4.14
N HIS A 194 -3.30 7.91 2.83
CA HIS A 194 -2.38 7.27 1.88
C HIS A 194 -0.93 7.61 2.21
N LEU A 195 -0.62 8.90 2.45
CA LEU A 195 0.73 9.30 2.87
C LEU A 195 1.18 8.57 4.14
N VAL A 196 0.32 8.46 5.15
CA VAL A 196 0.61 7.69 6.38
C VAL A 196 0.96 6.23 6.06
N LYS A 197 0.13 5.56 5.24
CA LYS A 197 0.37 4.18 4.81
C LYS A 197 1.75 4.06 4.17
N GLU A 198 2.06 4.91 3.20
CA GLU A 198 3.32 4.82 2.45
C GLU A 198 4.55 5.12 3.33
N VAL A 199 4.44 6.07 4.26
CA VAL A 199 5.50 6.34 5.24
C VAL A 199 5.76 5.12 6.12
N VAL A 200 4.72 4.44 6.61
CA VAL A 200 4.90 3.29 7.50
C VAL A 200 5.29 2.02 6.76
N GLU A 201 4.82 1.80 5.53
CA GLU A 201 5.34 0.71 4.68
C GLU A 201 6.84 0.90 4.38
N SER A 202 7.34 2.15 4.42
CA SER A 202 8.75 2.47 4.21
C SER A 202 9.59 2.40 5.49
N LEU A 203 9.10 2.95 6.60
CA LEU A 203 9.88 3.13 7.83
C LEU A 203 9.54 2.15 8.96
N GLY A 204 8.42 1.44 8.83
CA GLY A 204 7.85 0.59 9.87
C GLY A 204 7.18 1.38 11.00
N VAL A 205 6.54 0.63 11.91
CA VAL A 205 5.74 1.18 13.02
C VAL A 205 6.53 2.05 14.00
N LYS A 206 7.87 1.87 14.06
CA LYS A 206 8.78 2.67 14.89
C LYS A 206 8.70 4.17 14.60
N TRP A 207 8.24 4.55 13.41
CA TRP A 207 7.99 5.94 13.05
C TRP A 207 7.01 6.65 14.01
N PHE A 208 6.10 5.93 14.67
CA PHE A 208 5.21 6.50 15.68
C PHE A 208 5.82 6.66 17.08
N ALA A 209 6.93 6.00 17.38
CA ALA A 209 7.52 5.98 18.73
C ALA A 209 7.75 7.40 19.31
N PRO A 210 8.20 8.41 18.53
CA PRO A 210 8.36 9.77 19.04
C PRO A 210 7.04 10.53 19.32
N ASN A 211 5.90 10.03 18.83
CA ASN A 211 4.60 10.70 18.98
C ASN A 211 3.42 9.69 19.04
N VAL A 212 3.33 8.93 20.12
CA VAL A 212 2.20 8.03 20.40
C VAL A 212 0.82 8.73 20.37
N PRO A 213 0.66 9.99 20.83
CA PRO A 213 -0.61 10.71 20.69
C PRO A 213 -1.09 10.86 19.24
N LEU A 214 -0.17 11.00 18.28
CA LEU A 214 -0.50 11.02 16.85
C LEU A 214 -1.10 9.69 16.40
N LEU A 215 -0.48 8.57 16.77
CA LEU A 215 -0.99 7.23 16.47
C LEU A 215 -2.41 7.04 17.00
N LEU A 216 -2.65 7.41 18.26
CA LEU A 216 -3.99 7.33 18.86
C LEU A 216 -5.01 8.15 18.07
N LEU A 217 -4.68 9.42 17.75
CA LEU A 217 -5.57 10.29 16.97
C LEU A 217 -5.88 9.69 15.61
N LEU A 218 -4.86 9.22 14.90
CA LEU A 218 -4.98 8.58 13.59
C LEU A 218 -5.89 7.36 13.64
N VAL A 219 -5.67 6.44 14.59
CA VAL A 219 -6.50 5.24 14.75
C VAL A 219 -7.97 5.64 14.97
N TYR A 220 -8.25 6.58 15.88
CA TYR A 220 -9.63 7.02 16.12
C TYR A 220 -10.28 7.63 14.88
N LEU A 221 -9.55 8.46 14.12
CA LEU A 221 -10.05 9.06 12.89
C LEU A 221 -10.30 8.01 11.81
N VAL A 222 -9.44 7.00 11.70
CA VAL A 222 -9.61 5.89 10.76
C VAL A 222 -10.82 5.03 11.14
N VAL A 223 -11.06 4.75 12.42
CA VAL A 223 -12.29 4.06 12.86
C VAL A 223 -13.55 4.81 12.41
N VAL A 224 -13.55 6.14 12.54
CA VAL A 224 -14.66 6.97 12.05
C VAL A 224 -14.77 6.90 10.53
N GLN A 225 -13.64 6.98 9.82
CA GLN A 225 -13.62 6.90 8.35
C GLN A 225 -14.14 5.55 7.84
N VAL A 226 -13.77 4.42 8.46
CA VAL A 226 -14.29 3.08 8.13
C VAL A 226 -15.81 3.08 8.23
N ARG A 227 -16.37 3.60 9.33
CA ARG A 227 -17.83 3.69 9.50
C ARG A 227 -18.46 4.53 8.39
N MET A 228 -17.89 5.70 8.09
CA MET A 228 -18.40 6.56 7.02
C MET A 228 -18.35 5.91 5.64
N CYS A 229 -17.30 5.13 5.36
CA CYS A 229 -17.16 4.43 4.08
C CYS A 229 -18.22 3.34 3.92
N LEU A 230 -18.45 2.56 4.98
CA LEU A 230 -19.39 1.44 4.96
C LEU A 230 -20.86 1.86 5.16
N ASP A 231 -21.14 3.06 5.66
CA ASP A 231 -22.53 3.57 5.83
C ASP A 231 -23.28 3.77 4.49
N LYS A 232 -22.57 3.76 3.35
CA LYS A 232 -23.14 3.92 2.00
C LYS A 232 -22.77 2.74 1.08
N PRO A 233 -23.54 1.64 1.10
CA PRO A 233 -23.22 0.40 0.39
C PRO A 233 -22.93 0.57 -1.11
N ASP A 234 -23.72 1.40 -1.79
CA ASP A 234 -23.60 1.60 -3.24
C ASP A 234 -22.34 2.37 -3.67
N ASN A 235 -21.63 3.01 -2.74
CA ASN A 235 -20.51 3.90 -3.03
C ASN A 235 -19.27 3.60 -2.20
N VAL A 236 -19.13 2.38 -1.67
CA VAL A 236 -17.93 1.99 -0.93
C VAL A 236 -16.73 2.00 -1.88
N ASP A 237 -15.78 2.88 -1.64
CA ASP A 237 -14.50 2.90 -2.35
C ASP A 237 -13.54 1.88 -1.69
N PRO A 238 -13.21 0.76 -2.37
CA PRO A 238 -12.34 -0.27 -1.80
C PRO A 238 -10.91 0.22 -1.56
N GLN A 239 -10.42 1.23 -2.30
CA GLN A 239 -9.07 1.76 -2.11
C GLN A 239 -8.98 2.52 -0.80
N ILE A 240 -9.95 3.41 -0.53
CA ILE A 240 -10.02 4.14 0.74
C ILE A 240 -10.14 3.17 1.91
N LEU A 241 -11.00 2.16 1.78
CA LEU A 241 -11.19 1.15 2.82
C LEU A 241 -9.92 0.33 3.08
N SER A 242 -9.21 -0.06 2.01
CA SER A 242 -7.94 -0.78 2.13
C SER A 242 -6.88 0.03 2.87
N VAL A 243 -6.77 1.34 2.60
CA VAL A 243 -5.84 2.20 3.33
C VAL A 243 -6.22 2.32 4.79
N CYS A 244 -7.51 2.46 5.09
CA CYS A 244 -8.01 2.51 6.46
C CYS A 244 -7.67 1.23 7.23
N TYR A 245 -7.94 0.05 6.66
CA TYR A 245 -7.62 -1.22 7.31
C TYR A 245 -6.13 -1.45 7.46
N HIS A 246 -5.31 -1.06 6.49
CA HIS A 246 -3.86 -1.10 6.64
C HIS A 246 -3.38 -0.28 7.84
N ILE A 247 -3.93 0.92 8.06
CA ILE A 247 -3.59 1.74 9.24
C ILE A 247 -4.05 1.06 10.55
N LEU A 248 -5.20 0.37 10.56
CA LEU A 248 -5.64 -0.39 11.73
C LEU A 248 -4.74 -1.60 12.01
N GLU A 249 -4.29 -2.31 10.97
CA GLU A 249 -3.30 -3.39 11.06
C GLU A 249 -1.96 -2.88 11.61
N MET A 250 -1.48 -1.73 11.14
CA MET A 250 -0.31 -1.07 11.74
C MET A 250 -0.53 -0.72 13.21
N GLY A 251 -1.75 -0.30 13.57
CA GLY A 251 -2.14 -0.04 14.96
C GLY A 251 -2.02 -1.30 15.83
N ILE A 252 -2.44 -2.45 15.31
CA ILE A 252 -2.24 -3.76 15.96
C ILE A 252 -0.75 -4.06 16.14
N GLN A 253 0.06 -3.92 15.08
CA GLN A 253 1.49 -4.19 15.14
C GLN A 253 2.19 -3.31 16.20
N CYS A 254 1.77 -2.04 16.35
CA CYS A 254 2.24 -1.18 17.42
C CYS A 254 1.91 -1.71 18.83
N VAL A 255 0.76 -2.38 19.00
CA VAL A 255 0.33 -2.99 20.28
C VAL A 255 1.16 -4.23 20.61
N GLU A 256 1.52 -5.03 19.62
CA GLU A 256 2.36 -6.23 19.79
C GLU A 256 3.82 -5.85 20.10
N GLU A 257 4.29 -4.71 19.59
CA GLU A 257 5.61 -4.16 19.86
C GLU A 257 5.70 -3.54 21.27
N SER A 258 5.94 -4.41 22.27
CA SER A 258 5.97 -4.07 23.71
C SER A 258 6.84 -2.88 24.14
N SER A 259 7.76 -2.42 23.29
CA SER A 259 8.64 -1.28 23.56
C SER A 259 8.08 0.08 23.13
N LEU A 260 7.03 0.10 22.30
CA LEU A 260 6.52 1.30 21.64
C LEU A 260 5.41 1.99 22.45
N LEU A 261 4.52 1.21 23.07
CA LEU A 261 3.32 1.71 23.75
C LEU A 261 3.31 1.37 25.23
N ASP A 262 2.77 2.27 26.04
CA ASP A 262 2.34 1.93 27.40
C ASP A 262 1.01 1.14 27.37
N ASP A 263 0.71 0.42 28.46
CA ASP A 263 -0.49 -0.41 28.56
C ASP A 263 -1.79 0.37 28.30
N ALA A 264 -1.82 1.64 28.69
CA ALA A 264 -3.00 2.50 28.52
C ALA A 264 -3.25 2.83 27.04
N ALA A 265 -2.21 3.24 26.31
CA ALA A 265 -2.28 3.51 24.88
C ALA A 265 -2.55 2.22 24.09
N ALA A 266 -1.89 1.12 24.43
CA ALA A 266 -2.11 -0.18 23.81
C ALA A 266 -3.57 -0.63 23.96
N THR A 267 -4.13 -0.55 25.17
CA THR A 267 -5.53 -0.88 25.44
C THR A 267 -6.49 -0.01 24.63
N ARG A 268 -6.18 1.29 24.50
CA ARG A 268 -7.01 2.24 23.74
C ARG A 268 -7.02 1.93 22.25
N ILE A 269 -5.86 1.60 21.67
CA ILE A 269 -5.75 1.23 20.26
C ILE A 269 -6.47 -0.11 20.02
N ALA A 270 -6.21 -1.13 20.83
CA ALA A 270 -6.88 -2.42 20.73
C ALA A 270 -8.41 -2.29 20.82
N THR A 271 -8.91 -1.45 21.71
CA THR A 271 -10.35 -1.16 21.84
C THR A 271 -10.91 -0.51 20.58
N ALA A 272 -10.21 0.48 20.02
CA ALA A 272 -10.65 1.19 18.82
C ALA A 272 -10.63 0.29 17.57
N VAL A 273 -9.57 -0.50 17.39
CA VAL A 273 -9.46 -1.49 16.31
C VAL A 273 -10.58 -2.52 16.43
N ARG A 274 -10.83 -3.03 17.64
CA ARG A 274 -11.97 -3.92 17.91
C ARG A 274 -13.30 -3.31 17.48
N GLU A 275 -13.54 -2.04 17.79
CA GLU A 275 -14.78 -1.37 17.39
C GLU A 275 -14.94 -1.27 15.87
N ALA A 276 -13.86 -0.98 15.14
CA ALA A 276 -13.87 -0.98 13.68
C ALA A 276 -14.08 -2.39 13.12
N ALA A 277 -13.42 -3.40 13.68
CA ALA A 277 -13.61 -4.80 13.32
C ALA A 277 -15.05 -5.26 13.53
N PHE A 278 -15.62 -4.99 14.70
CA PHE A 278 -16.99 -5.32 15.02
C PHE A 278 -17.96 -4.70 14.01
N TYR A 279 -17.81 -3.39 13.74
CA TYR A 279 -18.66 -2.70 12.78
C TYR A 279 -18.50 -3.24 11.36
N SER A 280 -17.27 -3.53 10.93
CA SER A 280 -16.98 -4.03 9.58
C SER A 280 -17.58 -5.42 9.34
N VAL A 281 -17.46 -6.30 10.33
CA VAL A 281 -18.03 -7.67 10.25
C VAL A 281 -19.55 -7.62 10.33
N ASP A 282 -20.12 -6.83 11.25
CA ASP A 282 -21.57 -6.62 11.37
C ASP A 282 -22.16 -6.06 10.08
N TYR A 283 -21.48 -5.09 9.46
CA TYR A 283 -21.86 -4.56 8.16
C TYR A 283 -21.83 -5.63 7.07
N TRP A 284 -20.76 -6.40 6.96
CA TRP A 284 -20.64 -7.43 5.92
C TRP A 284 -21.75 -8.49 6.03
N VAL A 285 -22.05 -8.94 7.26
CA VAL A 285 -23.15 -9.88 7.51
C VAL A 285 -24.49 -9.25 7.11
N LYS A 286 -24.79 -8.03 7.56
CA LYS A 286 -26.05 -7.36 7.27
C LYS A 286 -26.25 -7.07 5.78
N ALA A 287 -25.20 -6.70 5.06
CA ALA A 287 -25.26 -6.47 3.63
C ALA A 287 -25.76 -7.73 2.90
N VAL A 288 -25.24 -8.90 3.28
CA VAL A 288 -25.69 -10.19 2.72
C VAL A 288 -27.12 -10.54 3.15
N GLU A 289 -27.49 -10.31 4.42
CA GLU A 289 -28.85 -10.55 4.91
C GLU A 289 -29.91 -9.66 4.25
N GLN A 290 -29.53 -8.44 3.86
CA GLN A 290 -30.39 -7.47 3.20
C GLN A 290 -30.35 -7.59 1.66
N GLU A 291 -29.64 -8.59 1.13
CA GLU A 291 -29.42 -8.78 -0.31
C GLU A 291 -28.78 -7.56 -0.98
N GLU A 292 -27.98 -6.78 -0.24
CA GLU A 292 -27.14 -5.73 -0.78
C GLU A 292 -25.96 -6.34 -1.55
N HIS A 293 -25.76 -5.89 -2.79
CA HIS A 293 -24.66 -6.35 -3.62
C HIS A 293 -23.37 -5.59 -3.31
N LEU A 294 -22.55 -6.13 -2.40
CA LEU A 294 -21.18 -5.67 -2.23
C LEU A 294 -20.33 -6.04 -3.46
N SER A 295 -19.47 -5.13 -3.90
CA SER A 295 -18.50 -5.45 -4.95
C SER A 295 -17.47 -6.46 -4.44
N GLU A 296 -16.98 -7.33 -5.32
CA GLU A 296 -15.98 -8.35 -4.98
C GLU A 296 -14.72 -7.75 -4.33
N HIS A 297 -14.33 -6.55 -4.76
CA HIS A 297 -13.18 -5.82 -4.21
C HIS A 297 -13.41 -5.41 -2.75
N VAL A 298 -14.62 -4.97 -2.39
CA VAL A 298 -14.96 -4.60 -1.01
C VAL A 298 -14.96 -5.84 -0.12
N GLU A 299 -15.56 -6.94 -0.58
CA GLU A 299 -15.51 -8.22 0.14
C GLU A 299 -14.08 -8.71 0.35
N LEU A 300 -13.21 -8.56 -0.66
CA LEU A 300 -11.81 -8.95 -0.56
C LEU A 300 -11.07 -8.13 0.51
N VAL A 301 -11.32 -6.83 0.57
CA VAL A 301 -10.74 -5.92 1.56
C VAL A 301 -11.21 -6.28 2.98
N LEU A 302 -12.50 -6.56 3.16
CA LEU A 302 -13.07 -7.04 4.42
C LEU A 302 -12.47 -8.39 4.84
N TYR A 303 -12.41 -9.35 3.91
CA TYR A 303 -11.83 -10.67 4.14
C TYR A 303 -10.36 -10.60 4.61
N ARG A 304 -9.54 -9.74 3.97
CA ARG A 304 -8.14 -9.55 4.36
C ARG A 304 -8.04 -9.02 5.78
N PHE A 305 -8.77 -7.95 6.09
CA PHE A 305 -8.76 -7.34 7.41
C PHE A 305 -9.22 -8.31 8.50
N VAL A 306 -10.30 -9.07 8.26
CA VAL A 306 -10.79 -10.07 9.21
C VAL A 306 -9.77 -11.20 9.38
N SER A 307 -9.13 -11.66 8.31
CA SER A 307 -8.07 -12.69 8.40
C SER A 307 -6.89 -12.21 9.24
N CYS A 308 -6.42 -10.97 9.03
CA CYS A 308 -5.36 -10.36 9.83
C CYS A 308 -5.76 -10.25 11.31
N LEU A 309 -7.00 -9.85 11.58
CA LEU A 309 -7.53 -9.77 12.95
C LEU A 309 -7.61 -11.15 13.62
N LEU A 310 -7.96 -12.21 12.89
CA LEU A 310 -8.01 -13.57 13.46
C LEU A 310 -6.61 -14.07 13.83
N ALA A 311 -5.59 -13.75 13.02
CA ALA A 311 -4.21 -14.17 13.23
C ALA A 311 -3.61 -13.68 14.56
N ILE A 312 -4.12 -12.56 15.08
CA ILE A 312 -3.68 -11.94 16.34
C ILE A 312 -4.63 -12.25 17.53
N GLY A 313 -5.48 -13.27 17.40
CA GLY A 313 -6.42 -13.67 18.46
C GLY A 313 -7.76 -12.92 18.47
N GLY A 314 -8.09 -12.18 17.41
CA GLY A 314 -9.34 -11.42 17.33
C GLY A 314 -10.62 -12.25 17.34
N ALA A 315 -10.51 -13.58 17.19
CA ALA A 315 -11.62 -14.51 17.39
C ALA A 315 -12.21 -14.43 18.81
N GLU A 316 -11.39 -14.12 19.82
CA GLU A 316 -11.84 -13.95 21.22
C GLU A 316 -12.52 -12.60 21.46
N ILE A 317 -12.28 -11.66 20.56
CA ILE A 317 -12.66 -10.26 20.70
C ILE A 317 -14.03 -9.99 20.04
N LEU A 318 -14.36 -10.73 18.98
CA LEU A 318 -15.62 -10.62 18.26
C LEU A 318 -16.73 -11.49 18.90
N PRO A 319 -17.99 -11.02 18.93
CA PRO A 319 -19.09 -11.83 19.46
C PRO A 319 -19.27 -13.13 18.69
N VAL A 320 -19.35 -14.25 19.41
CA VAL A 320 -19.55 -15.60 18.82
C VAL A 320 -20.73 -15.69 17.84
N PRO A 321 -21.91 -15.07 18.11
CA PRO A 321 -23.01 -15.07 17.15
C PRO A 321 -22.61 -14.44 15.80
N LEU A 322 -21.98 -13.27 15.86
CA LEU A 322 -21.52 -12.55 14.67
C LEU A 322 -20.46 -13.36 13.90
N MET A 323 -19.50 -13.97 14.61
CA MET A 323 -18.49 -14.83 13.98
C MET A 323 -19.10 -16.07 13.30
N ARG A 324 -20.20 -16.61 13.84
CA ARG A 324 -20.91 -17.74 13.22
C ARG A 324 -21.56 -17.37 11.91
N GLU A 325 -22.01 -16.13 11.77
CA GLU A 325 -22.61 -15.56 10.54
C GLU A 325 -21.54 -15.12 9.53
N CYS A 326 -20.40 -14.61 10.01
CA CYS A 326 -19.27 -14.21 9.18
C CYS A 326 -18.47 -15.40 8.62
N SER A 327 -18.33 -16.50 9.37
CA SER A 327 -17.49 -17.65 8.95
C SER A 327 -17.84 -18.20 7.55
N PRO A 328 -19.13 -18.39 7.19
CA PRO A 328 -19.51 -18.76 5.83
C PRO A 328 -19.05 -17.76 4.75
N LEU A 329 -19.10 -16.45 5.02
CA LEU A 329 -18.67 -15.42 4.07
C LEU A 329 -17.16 -15.48 3.84
N MET A 330 -16.39 -15.62 4.93
CA MET A 330 -14.94 -15.83 4.86
C MET A 330 -14.57 -17.07 4.02
N LEU A 331 -15.29 -18.18 4.21
CA LEU A 331 -15.08 -19.41 3.44
C LEU A 331 -15.47 -19.27 1.96
N GLN A 332 -16.49 -18.46 1.65
CA GLN A 332 -16.87 -18.16 0.25
C GLN A 332 -15.78 -17.37 -0.46
N VAL A 333 -15.25 -16.32 0.17
CA VAL A 333 -14.12 -15.54 -0.41
C VAL A 333 -12.88 -16.43 -0.54
N PHE A 334 -12.55 -17.22 0.49
CA PHE A 334 -11.45 -18.18 0.45
C PHE A 334 -11.57 -19.14 -0.76
N GLN A 335 -12.74 -19.75 -0.96
CA GLN A 335 -12.99 -20.60 -2.12
C GLN A 335 -12.86 -19.85 -3.45
N ARG A 336 -13.41 -18.63 -3.54
CA ARG A 336 -13.33 -17.80 -4.75
C ARG A 336 -11.88 -17.48 -5.12
N GLU A 337 -11.06 -17.10 -4.15
CA GLU A 337 -9.65 -16.74 -4.40
C GLU A 337 -8.81 -17.94 -4.83
N ILE A 338 -9.10 -19.15 -4.34
CA ILE A 338 -8.47 -20.40 -4.83
C ILE A 338 -8.80 -20.62 -6.31
N VAL A 339 -10.07 -20.47 -6.69
CA VAL A 339 -10.54 -20.65 -8.07
C VAL A 339 -9.95 -19.59 -9.01
N ASN A 340 -9.81 -18.36 -8.53
CA ASN A 340 -9.23 -17.24 -9.27
C ASN A 340 -7.69 -17.30 -9.37
N GLY A 341 -7.04 -18.24 -8.69
CA GLY A 341 -5.58 -18.35 -8.67
C GLY A 341 -4.87 -17.36 -7.75
N ASN A 342 -5.59 -16.67 -6.87
CA ASN A 342 -5.05 -15.70 -5.93
C ASN A 342 -4.71 -16.34 -4.58
N TYR A 343 -3.75 -17.27 -4.62
CA TYR A 343 -3.40 -18.12 -3.48
C TYR A 343 -2.81 -17.35 -2.30
N SER A 344 -2.10 -16.24 -2.55
CA SER A 344 -1.58 -15.38 -1.47
C SER A 344 -2.70 -14.82 -0.60
N THR A 345 -3.85 -14.47 -1.20
CA THR A 345 -5.00 -13.99 -0.45
C THR A 345 -5.73 -15.15 0.23
N ALA A 346 -5.86 -16.30 -0.44
CA ALA A 346 -6.44 -17.50 0.17
C ALA A 346 -5.67 -17.95 1.42
N HIS A 347 -4.33 -17.92 1.39
CA HIS A 347 -3.48 -18.32 2.51
C HIS A 347 -3.74 -17.55 3.81
N LEU A 348 -4.26 -16.32 3.75
CA LEU A 348 -4.55 -15.52 4.95
C LEU A 348 -5.53 -16.20 5.91
N LEU A 349 -6.46 -17.02 5.41
CA LEU A 349 -7.43 -17.73 6.26
C LEU A 349 -6.94 -19.10 6.73
N LEU A 350 -6.00 -19.74 6.03
CA LEU A 350 -5.51 -21.09 6.36
C LEU A 350 -5.14 -21.27 7.84
N PRO A 351 -4.24 -20.46 8.43
CA PRO A 351 -3.83 -20.65 9.82
C PRO A 351 -4.96 -20.33 10.82
N ASN A 352 -6.06 -19.74 10.34
CA ASN A 352 -7.18 -19.24 11.14
C ASN A 352 -8.44 -20.11 11.02
N LEU A 353 -8.42 -21.21 10.25
CA LEU A 353 -9.61 -22.06 10.07
C LEU A 353 -10.08 -22.69 11.38
N ASN A 354 -9.16 -23.02 12.29
CA ASN A 354 -9.49 -23.63 13.57
C ASN A 354 -10.30 -22.72 14.50
N VAL A 355 -10.09 -21.39 14.43
CA VAL A 355 -10.79 -20.40 15.26
C VAL A 355 -12.18 -20.03 14.72
N LEU A 356 -12.52 -20.39 13.48
CA LEU A 356 -13.86 -20.16 12.93
C LEU A 356 -14.90 -21.03 13.65
N PRO A 357 -15.98 -20.44 14.22
CA PRO A 357 -17.00 -21.22 14.93
C PRO A 357 -17.75 -22.24 14.09
N LYS A 358 -17.74 -22.09 12.77
CA LYS A 358 -18.45 -22.97 11.83
C LYS A 358 -17.63 -23.14 10.57
N LEU A 359 -17.26 -24.38 10.26
CA LEU A 359 -16.67 -24.76 8.98
C LEU A 359 -17.71 -25.37 8.04
N SER A 360 -17.35 -25.45 6.76
CA SER A 360 -18.13 -26.17 5.77
C SER A 360 -17.47 -27.53 5.50
N LYS A 361 -18.29 -28.53 5.13
CA LYS A 361 -17.78 -29.88 4.79
C LYS A 361 -16.85 -29.88 3.58
N ASN A 362 -16.84 -28.80 2.80
CA ASN A 362 -15.99 -28.65 1.62
C ASN A 362 -14.58 -28.16 1.96
N VAL A 363 -14.32 -27.72 3.20
CA VAL A 363 -13.01 -27.21 3.61
C VAL A 363 -11.90 -28.23 3.33
N ILE A 364 -12.12 -29.52 3.58
CA ILE A 364 -11.14 -30.57 3.26
C ILE A 364 -10.76 -30.61 1.77
N THR A 365 -11.73 -30.38 0.89
CA THR A 365 -11.51 -30.34 -0.56
C THR A 365 -10.74 -29.08 -0.95
N LEU A 366 -11.10 -27.93 -0.36
CA LEU A 366 -10.42 -26.65 -0.61
C LEU A 366 -8.94 -26.71 -0.19
N LEU A 367 -8.65 -27.29 0.98
CA LEU A 367 -7.27 -27.48 1.47
C LEU A 367 -6.41 -28.27 0.48
N VAL A 368 -6.96 -29.35 -0.09
CA VAL A 368 -6.29 -30.12 -1.14
C VAL A 368 -6.12 -29.31 -2.42
N GLU A 369 -7.14 -28.54 -2.83
CA GLU A 369 -7.08 -27.70 -4.02
C GLU A 369 -5.99 -26.63 -3.94
N VAL A 370 -5.77 -26.02 -2.77
CA VAL A 370 -4.69 -25.03 -2.58
C VAL A 370 -3.32 -25.65 -2.87
N VAL A 371 -3.06 -26.85 -2.32
CA VAL A 371 -1.78 -27.56 -2.53
C VAL A 371 -1.61 -27.96 -4.00
N ILE A 372 -2.64 -28.56 -4.59
CA ILE A 372 -2.59 -29.04 -5.98
C ILE A 372 -2.35 -27.89 -6.94
N ALA A 373 -2.97 -26.74 -6.71
CA ALA A 373 -2.88 -25.62 -7.61
C ALA A 373 -1.49 -24.96 -7.64
N GLN A 374 -0.68 -25.17 -6.61
CA GLN A 374 0.71 -24.74 -6.54
C GLN A 374 1.69 -25.80 -7.10
N TYR A 375 1.24 -27.02 -7.38
CA TYR A 375 2.11 -28.11 -7.78
C TYR A 375 2.23 -28.24 -9.32
N PRO A 376 3.42 -28.53 -9.88
CA PRO A 376 4.73 -28.66 -9.22
C PRO A 376 5.56 -27.37 -9.19
N ASP A 377 5.13 -26.34 -9.93
CA ASP A 377 5.96 -25.19 -10.32
C ASP A 377 5.86 -23.99 -9.34
N GLY A 378 4.89 -23.99 -8.43
CA GLY A 378 4.69 -22.97 -7.39
C GLY A 378 5.29 -23.37 -6.03
N GLU A 379 4.88 -22.66 -4.97
CA GLU A 379 5.40 -22.83 -3.61
C GLU A 379 4.74 -24.00 -2.85
N TRP A 380 4.41 -25.08 -3.56
CA TRP A 380 3.58 -26.17 -3.04
C TRP A 380 4.13 -26.86 -1.79
N LYS A 381 5.45 -26.82 -1.54
CA LYS A 381 6.04 -27.40 -0.33
C LYS A 381 5.68 -26.60 0.92
N SER A 382 5.81 -25.27 0.86
CA SER A 382 5.40 -24.39 1.97
C SER A 382 3.90 -24.50 2.19
N THR A 383 3.12 -24.45 1.11
CA THR A 383 1.66 -24.63 1.18
C THR A 383 1.27 -26.00 1.77
N LEU A 384 1.98 -27.06 1.41
CA LEU A 384 1.74 -28.40 1.97
C LEU A 384 1.99 -28.42 3.49
N GLU A 385 3.11 -27.86 3.96
CA GLU A 385 3.43 -27.77 5.38
C GLU A 385 2.38 -26.96 6.15
N GLU A 386 1.93 -25.83 5.60
CA GLU A 386 0.86 -25.01 6.18
C GLU A 386 -0.48 -25.75 6.25
N VAL A 387 -0.86 -26.47 5.18
CA VAL A 387 -2.11 -27.24 5.14
C VAL A 387 -2.06 -28.42 6.10
N VAL A 388 -0.92 -29.10 6.22
CA VAL A 388 -0.69 -30.16 7.21
C VAL A 388 -0.88 -29.60 8.63
N SER A 389 -0.19 -28.50 8.96
CA SER A 389 -0.33 -27.84 10.26
C SER A 389 -1.77 -27.40 10.54
N THR A 390 -2.45 -26.88 9.52
CA THR A 390 -3.87 -26.50 9.61
C THR A 390 -4.75 -27.72 9.94
N LEU A 391 -4.56 -28.85 9.26
CA LEU A 391 -5.32 -30.08 9.54
C LEU A 391 -5.05 -30.63 10.95
N GLU A 392 -3.81 -30.56 11.42
CA GLU A 392 -3.47 -30.92 12.80
C GLU A 392 -4.20 -30.03 13.80
N SER A 393 -4.30 -28.73 13.54
CA SER A 393 -5.03 -27.77 14.38
C SER A 393 -6.55 -28.02 14.40
N LEU A 394 -7.08 -28.67 13.36
CA LEU A 394 -8.49 -29.05 13.24
C LEU A 394 -8.80 -30.41 13.88
N ASN A 395 -7.81 -31.08 14.47
CA ASN A 395 -8.01 -32.36 15.13
C ASN A 395 -9.10 -32.27 16.22
N GLY A 396 -10.05 -33.21 16.19
CA GLY A 396 -11.22 -33.22 17.07
C GLY A 396 -12.43 -32.43 16.57
N ARG A 397 -12.32 -31.66 15.47
CA ARG A 397 -13.49 -31.07 14.80
C ARG A 397 -14.15 -32.08 13.83
N VAL A 398 -15.46 -31.92 13.62
CA VAL A 398 -16.28 -32.83 12.79
C VAL A 398 -17.08 -32.11 11.70
N ASP A 399 -16.86 -30.80 11.54
CA ASP A 399 -17.66 -29.93 10.68
C ASP A 399 -16.95 -29.53 9.37
N TYR A 400 -15.68 -29.93 9.17
CA TYR A 400 -14.87 -29.54 8.01
C TYR A 400 -14.76 -30.61 6.91
N TYR A 401 -15.35 -31.80 7.11
CA TYR A 401 -15.47 -32.85 6.09
C TYR A 401 -16.71 -33.74 6.32
N ASN A 402 -17.08 -34.51 5.29
CA ASN A 402 -17.91 -35.70 5.41
C ASN A 402 -17.30 -36.82 4.56
N ALA A 403 -17.94 -38.00 4.53
CA ALA A 403 -17.45 -39.14 3.74
C ALA A 403 -17.31 -38.83 2.23
N GLU A 404 -18.21 -38.00 1.68
CA GLU A 404 -18.22 -37.63 0.27
C GLU A 404 -17.06 -36.68 -0.06
N THR A 405 -16.92 -35.58 0.68
CA THR A 405 -15.89 -34.57 0.45
C THR A 405 -14.49 -35.09 0.79
N LEU A 406 -14.36 -35.98 1.78
CA LEU A 406 -13.09 -36.66 2.06
C LEU A 406 -12.69 -37.62 0.93
N THR A 407 -13.66 -38.34 0.35
CA THR A 407 -13.41 -39.22 -0.80
C THR A 407 -13.00 -38.39 -2.03
N GLU A 408 -13.66 -37.27 -2.27
CA GLU A 408 -13.31 -36.32 -3.33
C GLU A 408 -11.89 -35.76 -3.14
N ALA A 409 -11.57 -35.27 -1.93
CA ALA A 409 -10.26 -34.72 -1.58
C ALA A 409 -9.14 -35.75 -1.80
N ARG A 410 -9.32 -36.99 -1.32
CA ARG A 410 -8.38 -38.10 -1.56
C ARG A 410 -8.22 -38.40 -3.04
N ALA A 411 -9.31 -38.43 -3.81
CA ALA A 411 -9.26 -38.71 -5.25
C ALA A 411 -8.51 -37.62 -6.03
N LYS A 412 -8.75 -36.34 -5.70
CA LYS A 412 -8.02 -35.19 -6.28
C LYS A 412 -6.53 -35.26 -5.96
N LEU A 413 -6.19 -35.47 -4.68
CA LEU A 413 -4.80 -35.52 -4.24
C LEU A 413 -4.06 -36.71 -4.87
N MET A 414 -4.63 -37.92 -4.85
CA MET A 414 -3.99 -39.10 -5.45
C MET A 414 -3.74 -38.96 -6.96
N LYS A 415 -4.58 -38.20 -7.66
CA LYS A 415 -4.41 -37.93 -9.09
C LYS A 415 -3.25 -36.97 -9.37
N ALA A 416 -3.03 -35.99 -8.50
CA ALA A 416 -2.02 -34.94 -8.69
C ALA A 416 -0.68 -35.26 -8.00
N MET A 417 -0.73 -35.74 -6.76
CA MET A 417 0.38 -35.94 -5.83
C MET A 417 0.17 -37.17 -4.93
N PRO A 418 0.32 -38.40 -5.44
CA PRO A 418 0.00 -39.62 -4.69
C PRO A 418 0.90 -39.87 -3.47
N ASP A 419 2.18 -39.49 -3.55
CA ASP A 419 3.20 -39.81 -2.54
C ASP A 419 3.58 -38.56 -1.71
N CYS A 420 2.62 -37.95 -1.02
CA CYS A 420 2.86 -36.82 -0.11
C CYS A 420 2.31 -37.06 1.30
N GLU A 421 2.81 -36.30 2.28
CA GLU A 421 2.39 -36.40 3.69
C GLU A 421 0.88 -36.14 3.87
N LEU A 422 0.31 -35.22 3.10
CA LEU A 422 -1.12 -34.97 3.12
C LEU A 422 -1.95 -36.21 2.77
N SER A 423 -1.46 -37.09 1.89
CA SER A 423 -2.14 -38.35 1.54
C SER A 423 -2.23 -39.31 2.74
N SER A 424 -1.19 -39.36 3.59
CA SER A 424 -1.22 -40.20 4.80
C SER A 424 -2.13 -39.61 5.87
N MET A 425 -2.14 -38.29 6.05
CA MET A 425 -3.06 -37.61 6.95
C MET A 425 -4.52 -37.82 6.53
N LEU A 426 -4.83 -37.57 5.25
CA LEU A 426 -6.19 -37.77 4.74
C LEU A 426 -6.65 -39.21 4.90
N ALA A 427 -5.78 -40.21 4.87
CA ALA A 427 -6.13 -41.62 5.09
C ALA A 427 -6.49 -41.94 6.55
N ASN A 428 -6.03 -41.13 7.51
CA ASN A 428 -6.26 -41.30 8.95
C ASN A 428 -7.48 -40.54 9.48
N LEU A 429 -8.06 -39.64 8.68
CA LEU A 429 -9.39 -39.04 8.89
C LEU A 429 -10.50 -40.01 8.45
#